data_AF-A0A812ZMU0-F1
#
_entry.id   AF-A0A812ZMU0-F1
#
_cell.length_a   1.000
_cell.length_b   1.000
_cell.length_c   1.000
_cell.angle_alpha   90.00
_cell.angle_beta   90.00
_cell.angle_gamma   90.00
#
_symmetry.space_group_name_H-M   'P 1'
#
loop_
_entity.id
_entity.type
_entity.pdbx_description
1 polymer ?
#
loop_
_entity_poly.entity_id
_entity_poly.type
_entity_poly.pdbx_seq_one_letter_code
_entity_poly.pdbx_strand_id
1 'polypeptide(L)'
;MTELDAQGLWLHRKHQALKQVFGAAPEAVEHARQHVYSTLKILVAHLQEAGDYLLGANFSAADILLVHCLDWASAIKWLPTPEITGEVEAVLTAYHMRCCQRPAYQRSVEQRNAKM
;
A
#
# COMPACT_ATOMS: atom_id res chain seq x y z
N MET A 1 2.09 -11.53 -8.20
CA MET A 1 1.47 -11.39 -6.86
C MET A 1 2.56 -10.89 -5.95
N THR A 2 2.42 -9.69 -5.42
CA THR A 2 3.46 -9.00 -4.67
C THR A 2 3.30 -9.26 -3.17
N GLU A 3 4.39 -9.24 -2.41
CA GLU A 3 4.39 -9.57 -0.97
C GLU A 3 3.33 -8.77 -0.17
N LEU A 4 3.16 -7.48 -0.49
CA LEU A 4 2.21 -6.59 0.17
C LEU A 4 0.74 -6.92 -0.16
N ASP A 5 0.44 -7.26 -1.42
CA ASP A 5 -0.93 -7.55 -1.86
C ASP A 5 -1.41 -8.90 -1.31
N ALA A 6 -0.61 -9.95 -1.44
CA ALA A 6 -1.04 -11.33 -1.19
C ALA A 6 -0.89 -11.74 0.26
N GLN A 7 0.27 -11.46 0.89
CA GLN A 7 0.52 -11.87 2.27
C GLN A 7 -0.06 -10.88 3.29
N GLY A 8 -0.17 -9.60 2.90
CA GLY A 8 -0.74 -8.55 3.73
C GLY A 8 -2.24 -8.33 3.50
N LEU A 9 -2.55 -7.56 2.46
CA LEU A 9 -3.88 -6.96 2.27
C LEU A 9 -4.97 -7.99 1.93
N TRP A 10 -4.63 -9.03 1.16
CA TRP A 10 -5.59 -10.08 0.84
C TRP A 10 -5.98 -10.92 2.06
N LEU A 11 -5.08 -11.09 3.03
CA LEU A 11 -5.38 -11.81 4.26
C LEU A 11 -6.44 -11.08 5.08
N HIS A 12 -6.35 -9.74 5.16
CA HIS A 12 -7.41 -8.89 5.71
C HIS A 12 -8.73 -9.09 4.97
N ARG A 13 -8.73 -9.00 3.64
CA ARG A 13 -9.94 -9.17 2.84
C ARG A 13 -10.61 -10.51 3.11
N LYS A 14 -9.82 -11.59 3.14
CA LYS A 14 -10.29 -12.96 3.32
C LYS A 14 -10.86 -13.17 4.73
N HIS A 15 -10.11 -12.82 5.76
CA HIS A 15 -10.41 -13.23 7.14
C HIS A 15 -11.07 -12.14 8.00
N GLN A 16 -11.18 -10.91 7.49
CA GLN A 16 -11.94 -9.84 8.13
C GLN A 16 -13.17 -9.44 7.29
N ALA A 17 -12.98 -9.04 6.03
CA ALA A 17 -14.08 -8.54 5.20
C ALA A 17 -14.98 -9.65 4.65
N LEU A 18 -14.41 -10.83 4.34
CA LEU A 18 -15.12 -12.00 3.82
C LEU A 18 -15.16 -13.16 4.83
N LYS A 19 -15.06 -12.83 6.12
CA LYS A 19 -15.03 -13.82 7.22
C LYS A 19 -16.21 -14.80 7.24
N GLN A 20 -17.34 -14.43 6.65
CA GLN A 20 -18.51 -15.31 6.53
C GLN A 20 -18.29 -16.46 5.54
N VAL A 21 -17.39 -16.27 4.57
CA VAL A 21 -17.04 -17.27 3.55
C VAL A 21 -15.79 -18.05 3.95
N PHE A 22 -14.78 -17.37 4.49
CA PHE A 22 -13.46 -17.96 4.72
C PHE A 22 -13.11 -18.20 6.19
N GLY A 23 -14.02 -17.88 7.11
CA GLY A 23 -13.76 -17.91 8.55
C GLY A 23 -12.98 -16.69 9.03
N ALA A 24 -13.30 -16.26 10.26
CA ALA A 24 -12.53 -15.23 10.94
C ALA A 24 -11.21 -15.80 11.46
N ALA A 25 -10.12 -15.06 11.25
CA ALA A 25 -8.79 -15.38 11.79
C ALA A 25 -8.10 -14.08 12.23
N PRO A 26 -8.54 -13.45 13.34
CA PRO A 26 -8.09 -12.13 13.73
C PRO A 26 -6.57 -12.07 14.01
N GLU A 27 -5.99 -13.13 14.56
CA GLU A 27 -4.54 -13.21 14.81
C GLU A 27 -3.75 -13.17 13.49
N ALA A 28 -4.24 -13.88 12.48
CA ALA A 28 -3.61 -13.89 11.15
C ALA A 28 -3.68 -12.49 10.50
N VAL A 29 -4.82 -11.83 10.60
CA VAL A 29 -5.01 -10.45 10.09
C VAL A 29 -4.07 -9.46 10.78
N GLU A 30 -3.88 -9.59 12.10
CA GLU A 30 -2.95 -8.75 12.85
C GLU A 30 -1.49 -8.99 12.42
N HIS A 31 -1.07 -10.26 12.26
CA HIS A 31 0.26 -10.57 11.74
C HIS A 31 0.48 -10.03 10.32
N ALA A 32 -0.53 -10.11 9.45
CA ALA A 32 -0.46 -9.51 8.12
C ALA A 32 -0.27 -7.99 8.18
N ARG A 33 -0.96 -7.30 9.08
CA ARG A 33 -0.80 -5.85 9.29
C ARG A 33 0.63 -5.51 9.70
N GLN A 34 1.16 -6.22 10.69
CA GLN A 34 2.55 -6.05 11.16
C GLN A 34 3.56 -6.33 10.04
N HIS A 35 3.32 -7.38 9.24
CA HIS A 35 4.16 -7.70 8.09
C HIS A 35 4.13 -6.57 7.05
N VAL A 36 2.97 -6.01 6.71
CA VAL A 36 2.86 -4.84 5.82
C VAL A 36 3.72 -3.70 6.33
N TYR A 37 3.67 -3.38 7.63
CA TYR A 37 4.44 -2.28 8.18
C TYR A 37 5.95 -2.51 8.13
N SER A 38 6.40 -3.72 8.44
CA SER A 38 7.82 -4.10 8.30
C SER A 38 8.30 -3.98 6.85
N THR A 39 7.49 -4.48 5.90
CA THR A 39 7.80 -4.39 4.47
C THR A 39 7.84 -2.95 3.98
N LEU A 40 6.93 -2.09 4.44
CA LEU A 40 6.96 -0.66 4.10
C LEU A 40 8.22 0.05 4.60
N LYS A 41 8.72 -0.29 5.80
CA LYS A 41 9.99 0.26 6.32
C LYS A 41 11.17 -0.14 5.45
N ILE A 42 11.23 -1.39 5.00
CA ILE A 42 12.26 -1.87 4.07
C ILE A 42 12.15 -1.15 2.72
N LEU A 43 10.94 -1.00 2.19
CA LEU A 43 10.70 -0.29 0.93
C LEU A 43 11.10 1.18 0.99
N VAL A 44 10.86 1.85 2.12
CA VAL A 44 11.32 3.24 2.31
C VAL A 44 12.84 3.32 2.28
N ALA A 45 13.54 2.45 3.00
CA ALA A 45 15.01 2.43 2.97
C ALA A 45 15.53 2.24 1.52
N HIS A 46 14.91 1.33 0.77
CA HIS A 46 15.23 1.13 -0.66
C HIS A 46 14.93 2.38 -1.50
N LEU A 47 13.80 3.06 -1.32
CA LEU A 47 13.46 4.28 -2.06
C LEU A 47 14.47 5.40 -1.81
N GLN A 48 14.96 5.53 -0.57
CA GLN A 48 15.98 6.53 -0.22
C GLN A 48 17.31 6.28 -0.96
N GLU A 49 17.64 5.02 -1.25
CA GLU A 49 18.86 4.64 -1.99
C GLU A 49 18.67 4.66 -3.51
N ALA A 50 17.53 4.16 -4.00
CA ALA A 50 17.31 3.89 -5.42
C ALA A 50 16.95 5.17 -6.21
N GLY A 51 16.27 6.13 -5.61
CA GLY A 51 15.85 7.39 -6.25
C GLY A 51 14.34 7.65 -6.15
N ASP A 52 13.79 8.35 -7.15
CA ASP A 52 12.41 8.85 -7.08
C ASP A 52 11.32 7.76 -7.17
N TYR A 53 11.65 6.58 -7.68
CA TYR A 53 10.74 5.44 -7.90
C TYR A 53 11.40 4.11 -7.52
N LEU A 54 10.59 3.03 -7.44
CA LEU A 54 11.06 1.73 -6.96
C LEU A 54 12.22 1.13 -7.77
N LEU A 55 12.27 1.42 -9.07
CA LEU A 55 13.32 0.92 -9.97
C LEU A 55 14.28 2.04 -10.41
N GLY A 56 14.41 3.10 -9.61
CA GLY A 56 15.33 4.19 -9.82
C GLY A 56 14.66 5.49 -10.23
N ALA A 57 15.23 6.20 -11.20
CA ALA A 57 14.75 7.52 -11.61
C ALA A 57 13.45 7.51 -12.43
N ASN A 58 13.05 6.35 -12.98
CA ASN A 58 11.92 6.25 -13.90
C ASN A 58 10.73 5.53 -13.26
N PHE A 59 9.53 6.09 -13.47
CA PHE A 59 8.27 5.47 -13.07
C PHE A 59 8.01 4.19 -13.86
N SER A 60 7.53 3.16 -13.17
CA SER A 60 7.33 1.83 -13.73
C SER A 60 6.02 1.19 -13.29
N ALA A 61 5.74 -0.01 -13.80
CA ALA A 61 4.60 -0.80 -13.34
C ALA A 61 4.70 -1.20 -11.86
N ALA A 62 5.92 -1.30 -11.31
CA ALA A 62 6.11 -1.58 -9.88
C ALA A 62 5.50 -0.47 -9.02
N ASP A 63 5.64 0.78 -9.45
CA ASP A 63 5.10 1.93 -8.73
C ASP A 63 3.57 1.98 -8.76
N ILE A 64 2.97 1.60 -9.90
CA ILE A 64 1.52 1.45 -10.02
C ILE A 64 1.00 0.44 -9.00
N LEU A 65 1.68 -0.72 -8.89
CA LEU A 65 1.29 -1.78 -7.96
C LEU A 65 1.44 -1.34 -6.50
N LEU A 66 2.55 -0.69 -6.14
CA LEU A 66 2.74 -0.23 -4.77
C LEU A 66 1.72 0.84 -4.39
N VAL A 67 1.46 1.84 -5.25
CA VAL A 67 0.45 2.87 -4.98
C VAL A 67 -0.94 2.25 -4.81
N HIS A 68 -1.30 1.27 -5.65
CA HIS A 68 -2.55 0.54 -5.48
C HIS A 68 -2.66 -0.12 -4.10
N CYS A 69 -1.59 -0.76 -3.63
CA CYS A 69 -1.56 -1.36 -2.29
C CYS A 69 -1.62 -0.31 -1.17
N LEU A 70 -0.97 0.85 -1.33
CA LEU A 70 -1.04 1.95 -0.35
C LEU A 70 -2.45 2.54 -0.27
N ASP A 71 -3.12 2.74 -1.41
CA ASP A 71 -4.51 3.17 -1.46
C ASP A 71 -5.43 2.17 -0.75
N TRP A 72 -5.21 0.87 -0.97
CA TRP A 72 -5.99 -0.18 -0.33
C TRP A 72 -5.72 -0.23 1.18
N ALA A 73 -4.45 -0.20 1.62
CA ALA A 73 -4.09 -0.12 3.03
C ALA A 73 -4.77 1.07 3.73
N SER A 74 -4.85 2.22 3.04
CA SER A 74 -5.54 3.40 3.53
C SER A 74 -7.06 3.20 3.62
N ALA A 75 -7.66 2.60 2.59
CA ALA A 75 -9.10 2.31 2.56
C ALA A 75 -9.54 1.35 3.70
N ILE A 76 -8.68 0.42 4.11
CA ILE A 76 -8.94 -0.48 5.25
C ILE A 76 -8.44 0.06 6.60
N LYS A 77 -7.97 1.31 6.64
CA LYS A 77 -7.48 2.01 7.84
C LYS A 77 -6.23 1.37 8.47
N TRP A 78 -5.38 0.76 7.66
CA TRP A 78 -4.03 0.36 8.06
C TRP A 78 -3.00 1.48 7.85
N LEU A 79 -3.35 2.50 7.07
CA LEU A 79 -2.59 3.74 6.95
C LEU A 79 -3.56 4.95 6.99
N PRO A 80 -3.11 6.11 7.50
CA PRO A 80 -1.88 6.31 8.29
C PRO A 80 -1.95 5.56 9.64
N THR A 81 -0.80 5.31 10.29
CA THR A 81 -0.70 4.48 11.50
C THR A 81 0.46 4.90 12.40
N PRO A 82 0.36 4.85 13.74
CA PRO A 82 1.46 5.25 14.65
C PRO A 82 2.75 4.43 14.51
N GLU A 83 2.69 3.23 13.93
CA GLU A 83 3.82 2.34 13.71
C GLU A 83 4.71 2.75 12.52
N ILE A 84 4.20 3.65 11.67
CA ILE A 84 4.87 4.29 10.53
C ILE A 84 4.85 5.79 10.76
N THR A 85 5.93 6.34 11.34
CA THR A 85 6.03 7.75 11.73
C THR A 85 7.38 8.33 11.33
N GLY A 86 7.49 9.66 11.43
CA GLY A 86 8.74 10.38 11.22
C GLY A 86 9.21 10.30 9.77
N GLU A 87 10.47 9.95 9.57
CA GLU A 87 11.08 9.89 8.24
C GLU A 87 10.39 8.86 7.32
N VAL A 88 9.98 7.71 7.87
CA VAL A 88 9.32 6.65 7.08
C VAL A 88 8.00 7.15 6.50
N GLU A 89 7.20 7.79 7.33
CA GLU A 89 5.94 8.40 6.91
C GLU A 89 6.15 9.49 5.87
N ALA A 90 7.15 10.36 6.08
CA ALA A 90 7.45 11.46 5.17
C ALA A 90 7.87 10.96 3.78
N VAL A 91 8.77 9.98 3.71
CA VAL A 91 9.22 9.39 2.43
C VAL A 91 8.06 8.69 1.73
N LEU A 92 7.30 7.88 2.45
CA LEU A 92 6.17 7.14 1.88
C LEU A 92 5.09 8.07 1.35
N THR A 93 4.79 9.15 2.09
CA THR A 93 3.82 10.18 1.69
C THR A 93 4.30 10.94 0.46
N ALA A 94 5.57 11.35 0.43
CA ALA A 94 6.15 12.05 -0.72
C ALA A 94 6.15 11.16 -1.97
N TYR A 95 6.50 9.89 -1.82
CA TYR A 95 6.46 8.89 -2.90
C TYR A 95 5.04 8.70 -3.45
N HIS A 96 4.07 8.47 -2.55
CA HIS A 96 2.67 8.27 -2.92
C HIS A 96 2.10 9.51 -3.63
N MET A 97 2.33 10.70 -3.07
CA MET A 97 1.89 11.97 -3.65
C MET A 97 2.47 12.17 -5.06
N ARG A 98 3.78 11.93 -5.24
CA ARG A 98 4.44 12.04 -6.55
C ARG A 98 3.78 11.13 -7.60
N CYS A 99 3.47 9.90 -7.22
CA CYS A 99 2.81 8.97 -8.12
C CYS A 99 1.35 9.37 -8.41
N CYS A 100 0.63 9.91 -7.42
CA CYS A 100 -0.75 10.33 -7.56
C CYS A 100 -0.93 11.62 -8.39
N GLN A 101 0.10 12.47 -8.46
CA GLN A 101 0.12 13.66 -9.31
C GLN A 101 0.15 13.33 -10.81
N ARG A 102 0.40 12.08 -11.20
CA ARG A 102 0.44 11.67 -12.60
C ARG A 102 -0.97 11.78 -13.22
N PRO A 103 -1.13 12.39 -14.41
CA PRO A 103 -2.45 12.55 -15.04
C PRO A 103 -3.21 11.24 -15.26
N ALA A 104 -2.50 10.13 -15.49
CA ALA A 104 -3.11 8.81 -15.64
C ALA A 104 -3.75 8.30 -14.34
N TYR A 105 -3.14 8.57 -13.19
CA TYR A 105 -3.71 8.22 -11.88
C TYR A 105 -4.95 9.08 -11.59
N GLN A 106 -4.86 10.39 -11.80
CA GLN A 106 -6.01 11.30 -11.59
C GLN A 106 -7.23 10.89 -12.42
N ARG A 107 -7.04 10.58 -13.71
CA ARG A 107 -8.12 10.07 -14.56
C ARG A 107 -8.71 8.74 -14.06
N SER A 108 -7.88 7.83 -13.52
CA SER A 108 -8.40 6.55 -13.00
C SER A 108 -9.22 6.75 -11.73
N VAL A 109 -8.81 7.69 -10.86
CA VAL A 109 -9.56 8.08 -9.66
C VAL A 109 -10.90 8.72 -10.05
N GLU A 110 -10.90 9.66 -10.99
CA GLU A 110 -12.12 10.29 -11.50
C GLU A 110 -13.12 9.23 -12.04
N GLN A 111 -12.64 8.29 -12.85
CA GLN A 111 -13.47 7.21 -13.39
C GLN A 111 -13.99 6.27 -12.31
N ARG A 112 -13.19 5.97 -11.28
CA ARG A 112 -13.62 5.14 -10.15
C ARG A 112 -14.72 5.84 -9.36
N ASN A 113 -14.54 7.13 -9.06
CA ASN A 113 -15.49 7.92 -8.27
C ASN A 113 -16.81 8.14 -9.03
N ALA A 114 -16.78 8.26 -10.36
CA ALA A 114 -17.99 8.37 -11.17
C ALA A 114 -18.85 7.10 -11.21
N LYS A 115 -18.29 5.95 -10.78
CA LYS A 115 -18.97 4.63 -10.77
C LYS A 115 -19.48 4.20 -9.39
N MET A 116 -19.15 4.94 -8.34
CA MET A 116 -19.60 4.70 -6.96
C MET A 116 -20.88 5.48 -6.67
#